data_AF-A0A924NBM4-F1
#
_entry.id   AF-A0A924NBM4-F1
#
_cell.length_a   1.000
_cell.length_b   1.000
_cell.length_c   1.000
_cell.angle_alpha   90.00
_cell.angle_beta   90.00
_cell.angle_gamma   90.00
#
_symmetry.space_group_name_H-M   'P 1'
#
loop_
_entity.id
_entity.type
_entity.pdbx_description
1 polymer ?
#
loop_
_entity_poly.entity_id
_entity_poly.type
_entity_poly.pdbx_seq_one_letter_code
_entity_poly.pdbx_strand_id
1 'polypeptide(L)'
;MIDDLTVTEPERVIGNLLPYNYLPAAFQAIAAKDTIPDMPGRIVFVLPDDPINARTGLDYHVVSAKTLAVPSDLSDFLVTRGFSDADSFRRCFLGPPTSLQETPFDAPWSLNFEKLELATTETFDRAAVLIDIGIAFWNARFRVGNASRFKAMRYLNFDAVGAGLPPFAGLSEGDIATYCGMTKDPGGSERIVEDLGKRFPGSCFDTGGNAFRDALWHGTAMADLMAGLPTDSPDRTALFGIDLPMAVLRDSDGDSLTWVLALLIEAALQMTSRFDTKPLVIVLPWAFSAGPQDGSHPAAMAIQTVLAAHPGRVITVMVSAGNQLQDRCCAHLKQSETPLSETVIWQLPPDDFSDNTAEFIVTPAGPPASWGIQTVRITTPGGQSFVIAIRESHRVWFLRNGQIIGALLRYRDSATGPRLRLTFGPTGWKIPAHHPTPAGDWHLSFGRTDTVSLWVLRDDRDRKLDGPLPRRTSVFYDADYSERGPLGDYQLADDPESAV
;
A
#
# COMPACT_ATOMS: atom_id res chain seq x y z
N MET A 1 -26.59 -8.82 27.63
CA MET A 1 -25.84 -7.61 28.05
C MET A 1 -26.05 -6.58 26.95
N ILE A 2 -26.38 -5.34 27.32
CA ILE A 2 -26.43 -4.24 26.35
C ILE A 2 -24.98 -3.96 25.96
N ASP A 3 -24.67 -4.04 24.67
CA ASP A 3 -23.37 -3.60 24.17
C ASP A 3 -23.34 -2.07 24.26
N ASP A 4 -22.66 -1.54 25.28
CA ASP A 4 -22.45 -0.10 25.43
C ASP A 4 -21.37 0.34 24.43
N LEU A 5 -21.80 0.62 23.19
CA LEU A 5 -20.98 1.35 22.24
C LEU A 5 -21.15 2.84 22.48
N THR A 6 -20.04 3.56 22.57
CA THR A 6 -20.00 5.01 22.75
C THR A 6 -19.04 5.64 21.76
N VAL A 7 -19.20 6.95 21.56
CA VAL A 7 -18.38 7.74 20.65
C VAL A 7 -17.79 8.90 21.42
N THR A 8 -16.47 9.10 21.33
CA THR A 8 -15.77 10.21 21.98
C THR A 8 -14.88 10.97 21.00
N GLU A 9 -14.75 12.28 21.23
CA GLU A 9 -13.75 13.10 20.56
C GLU A 9 -12.53 13.18 21.50
N PRO A 10 -11.32 12.77 21.07
CA PRO A 10 -10.12 13.00 21.87
C PRO A 10 -9.86 14.49 22.08
N GLU A 11 -9.03 14.81 23.08
CA GLU A 11 -8.52 16.16 23.28
C GLU A 11 -7.97 16.74 21.96
N ARG A 12 -8.23 18.04 21.73
CA ARG A 12 -7.77 18.75 20.53
C ARG A 12 -6.26 18.68 20.45
N VAL A 13 -5.74 17.94 19.47
CA VAL A 13 -4.33 18.00 19.10
C VAL A 13 -4.09 19.28 18.31
N ILE A 14 -3.15 20.08 18.78
CA ILE A 14 -2.65 21.25 18.06
C ILE A 14 -1.75 20.71 16.94
N GLY A 15 -2.24 20.73 15.70
CA GLY A 15 -1.50 20.18 14.55
C GLY A 15 -2.39 19.27 13.69
N ASN A 16 -2.75 19.76 12.52
CA ASN A 16 -3.66 19.12 11.56
C ASN A 16 -2.97 18.06 10.68
N LEU A 17 -1.87 17.50 11.16
CA LEU A 17 -0.79 17.08 10.29
C LEU A 17 -0.39 15.63 10.61
N LEU A 18 -1.23 14.70 10.16
CA LEU A 18 -0.96 13.26 10.23
C LEU A 18 -0.75 12.73 8.81
N PRO A 19 0.15 11.74 8.62
CA PRO A 19 0.29 11.02 7.37
C PRO A 19 -1.05 10.48 6.84
N TYR A 20 -1.19 10.40 5.52
CA TYR A 20 -2.35 9.80 4.86
C TYR A 20 -2.68 8.40 5.41
N ASN A 21 -1.64 7.59 5.60
CA ASN A 21 -1.73 6.23 6.13
C ASN A 21 -1.65 6.11 7.66
N TYR A 22 -1.82 7.21 8.40
CA TYR A 22 -1.76 7.18 9.85
C TYR A 22 -2.73 6.18 10.47
N LEU A 23 -4.00 6.23 10.07
CA LEU A 23 -5.00 5.45 10.78
C LEU A 23 -4.81 3.94 10.58
N PRO A 24 -4.65 3.40 9.35
CA PRO A 24 -4.38 1.97 9.17
C PRO A 24 -3.10 1.51 9.86
N ALA A 25 -2.03 2.32 9.82
CA ALA A 25 -0.75 1.94 10.41
C ALA A 25 -0.75 2.00 11.95
N ALA A 26 -1.45 2.97 12.54
CA ALA A 26 -1.41 3.23 13.99
C ALA A 26 -2.60 2.63 14.75
N PHE A 27 -3.64 2.14 14.08
CA PHE A 27 -4.89 1.76 14.76
C PHE A 27 -4.68 0.70 15.84
N GLN A 28 -3.91 -0.35 15.57
CA GLN A 28 -3.58 -1.36 16.58
C GLN A 28 -2.87 -0.75 17.80
N ALA A 29 -1.92 0.17 17.55
CA ALA A 29 -1.23 0.92 18.61
C ALA A 29 -2.18 1.76 19.46
N ILE A 30 -3.12 2.44 18.81
CA ILE A 30 -4.14 3.24 19.48
C ILE A 30 -5.08 2.34 20.29
N ALA A 31 -5.55 1.24 19.72
CA ALA A 31 -6.52 0.34 20.34
C ALA A 31 -5.96 -0.44 21.55
N ALA A 32 -4.64 -0.63 21.61
CA ALA A 32 -3.95 -1.36 22.67
C ALA A 32 -3.12 -0.48 23.63
N LYS A 33 -3.22 0.86 23.51
CA LYS A 33 -2.41 1.83 24.26
C LYS A 33 -2.40 1.59 25.78
N ASP A 34 -3.51 1.15 26.34
CA ASP A 34 -3.67 0.99 27.80
C ASP A 34 -3.52 -0.46 28.27
N THR A 35 -3.35 -1.42 27.36
CA THR A 35 -3.44 -2.87 27.67
C THR A 35 -2.16 -3.65 27.40
N ILE A 36 -1.19 -3.12 26.66
CA ILE A 36 0.03 -3.86 26.31
C ILE A 36 1.29 -2.99 26.54
N PRO A 37 2.08 -3.26 27.62
CA PRO A 37 3.30 -2.50 27.93
C PRO A 37 4.39 -2.59 26.86
N ASP A 38 4.41 -3.68 26.09
CA ASP A 38 5.44 -3.99 25.09
C ASP A 38 4.78 -4.44 23.79
N MET A 39 4.23 -3.52 23.00
CA MET A 39 3.82 -3.86 21.64
C MET A 39 5.07 -4.04 20.77
N PRO A 40 5.37 -5.26 20.28
CA PRO A 40 6.44 -5.47 19.33
C PRO A 40 6.02 -4.88 18.00
N GLY A 41 6.54 -3.70 17.69
CA GLY A 41 6.23 -3.02 16.45
C GLY A 41 6.78 -1.62 16.49
N ARG A 42 7.96 -1.45 15.92
CA ARG A 42 8.39 -0.13 15.49
C ARG A 42 7.93 0.04 14.05
N ILE A 43 7.54 1.24 13.68
CA ILE A 43 7.14 1.53 12.31
C ILE A 43 8.22 2.39 11.67
N VAL A 44 8.61 2.03 10.46
CA VAL A 44 9.46 2.88 9.64
C VAL A 44 8.67 4.12 9.26
N PHE A 45 9.22 5.28 9.53
CA PHE A 45 8.65 6.56 9.20
C PHE A 45 9.55 7.25 8.20
N VAL A 46 9.02 7.57 7.02
CA VAL A 46 9.84 8.11 5.93
C VAL A 46 9.47 9.54 5.66
N LEU A 47 10.50 10.37 5.70
CA LEU A 47 10.49 11.80 5.47
C LEU A 47 11.21 12.06 4.15
N PRO A 48 10.52 12.51 3.11
CA PRO A 48 11.23 12.99 1.94
C PRO A 48 12.00 14.24 2.33
N ASP A 49 13.29 14.26 2.01
CA ASP A 49 14.07 15.49 2.08
C ASP A 49 13.42 16.57 1.22
N ASP A 50 13.70 17.82 1.60
CA ASP A 50 13.29 19.04 0.92
C ASP A 50 13.12 18.83 -0.60
N PRO A 51 11.94 19.12 -1.19
CA PRO A 51 11.66 18.92 -2.62
C PRO A 51 12.72 19.50 -3.56
N ILE A 52 13.46 20.51 -3.11
CA ILE A 52 14.48 21.20 -3.91
C ILE A 52 15.75 20.32 -4.07
N ASN A 53 15.98 19.36 -3.18
CA ASN A 53 17.15 18.47 -3.15
C ASN A 53 16.80 16.97 -3.30
N ALA A 54 15.71 16.65 -3.99
CA ALA A 54 15.29 15.27 -4.32
C ALA A 54 16.35 14.40 -5.06
N ARG A 55 17.55 14.92 -5.31
CA ARG A 55 18.69 14.20 -5.89
C ARG A 55 19.58 13.49 -4.87
N THR A 56 19.43 13.71 -3.55
CA THR A 56 20.43 13.24 -2.57
C THR A 56 19.94 12.42 -1.36
N GLY A 57 18.65 12.17 -1.16
CA GLY A 57 18.22 11.28 -0.07
C GLY A 57 16.71 11.27 0.16
N LEU A 58 16.20 10.16 0.71
CA LEU A 58 15.02 10.21 1.58
C LEU A 58 15.56 9.99 2.99
N ASP A 59 15.03 10.72 3.96
CA ASP A 59 15.34 10.54 5.37
C ASP A 59 14.39 9.52 6.00
N TYR A 60 14.93 8.66 6.83
CA TYR A 60 14.21 7.57 7.47
C TYR A 60 14.36 7.65 8.97
N HIS A 61 13.24 7.46 9.65
CA HIS A 61 13.16 7.36 11.10
C HIS A 61 12.42 6.09 11.49
N VAL A 62 12.70 5.57 12.67
CA VAL A 62 11.97 4.44 13.24
C VAL A 62 11.22 4.95 14.46
N VAL A 63 9.90 4.86 14.44
CA VAL A 63 9.02 5.41 15.47
C VAL A 63 8.39 4.28 16.28
N SER A 64 8.34 4.44 17.59
CA SER A 64 7.74 3.46 18.51
C SER A 64 6.22 3.39 18.36
N ALA A 65 5.62 2.22 18.61
CA ALA A 65 4.16 2.10 18.74
C ALA A 65 3.57 3.08 19.77
N LYS A 66 4.31 3.42 20.83
CA LYS A 66 3.88 4.38 21.85
C LYS A 66 3.71 5.79 21.28
N THR A 67 4.69 6.25 20.51
CA THR A 67 4.64 7.56 19.82
C THR A 67 3.49 7.60 18.80
N LEU A 68 3.23 6.48 18.13
CA LEU A 68 2.10 6.38 17.18
C LEU A 68 0.74 6.35 17.86
N ALA A 69 0.63 5.71 19.03
CA ALA A 69 -0.62 5.63 19.79
C ALA A 69 -1.08 6.99 20.31
N VAL A 70 -0.21 8.01 20.30
CA VAL A 70 -0.50 9.37 20.74
C VAL A 70 -0.33 10.33 19.57
N PRO A 71 -1.42 10.71 18.87
CA PRO A 71 -1.34 11.56 17.69
C PRO A 71 -0.61 12.91 17.90
N SER A 72 -0.66 13.49 19.11
CA SER A 72 0.09 14.71 19.45
C SER A 72 1.59 14.46 19.45
N ASP A 73 2.03 13.34 20.01
CA ASP A 73 3.45 13.00 20.08
C ASP A 73 4.01 12.80 18.66
N LEU A 74 3.24 12.19 17.76
CA LEU A 74 3.61 12.11 16.35
C LEU A 74 3.63 13.50 15.69
N SER A 75 2.61 14.33 15.89
CA SER A 75 2.60 15.69 15.33
C SER A 75 3.80 16.51 15.80
N ASP A 76 4.12 16.47 17.09
CA ASP A 76 5.26 17.16 17.68
C ASP A 76 6.58 16.62 17.13
N PHE A 77 6.69 15.30 16.99
CA PHE A 77 7.83 14.65 16.33
C PHE A 77 8.06 15.22 14.92
N LEU A 78 7.00 15.40 14.13
CA LEU A 78 7.10 15.92 12.77
C LEU A 78 7.47 17.40 12.71
N VAL A 79 6.87 18.20 13.59
CA VAL A 79 7.23 19.63 13.70
C VAL A 79 8.69 19.80 14.10
N THR A 80 9.22 18.98 15.02
CA THR A 80 10.65 19.03 15.38
C THR A 80 11.60 18.68 14.23
N ARG A 81 11.09 18.05 13.17
CA ARG A 81 11.83 17.69 11.94
C ARG A 81 11.69 18.71 10.82
N GLY A 82 11.07 19.86 11.08
CA GLY A 82 10.86 20.92 10.08
C GLY A 82 9.62 20.71 9.22
N PHE A 83 8.85 19.64 9.45
CA PHE A 83 7.56 19.42 8.79
C PHE A 83 6.54 20.29 9.53
N SER A 84 6.29 21.49 9.00
CA SER A 84 5.41 22.48 9.63
C SER A 84 4.24 22.93 8.75
N ASP A 85 4.22 22.53 7.48
CA ASP A 85 3.17 22.87 6.52
C ASP A 85 2.45 21.63 5.96
N ALA A 86 1.20 21.80 5.53
CA ALA A 86 0.37 20.70 5.04
C ALA A 86 0.96 19.93 3.84
N ASP A 87 1.84 20.55 3.04
CA ASP A 87 2.41 19.92 1.86
C ASP A 87 3.56 18.97 2.23
N SER A 88 4.32 19.30 3.26
CA SER A 88 5.39 18.46 3.80
C SER A 88 4.83 17.18 4.42
N PHE A 89 3.66 17.25 5.08
CA PHE A 89 3.02 16.06 5.68
C PHE A 89 2.38 15.11 4.68
N ARG A 90 1.92 15.60 3.53
CA ARG A 90 1.37 14.72 2.47
C ARG A 90 2.38 13.74 1.90
N ARG A 91 3.65 14.01 2.16
CA ARG A 91 4.76 13.22 1.66
C ARG A 91 5.35 12.30 2.75
N CYS A 92 4.85 12.43 3.98
CA CYS A 92 5.20 11.55 5.09
C CYS A 92 4.39 10.25 5.00
N PHE A 93 5.04 9.12 5.25
CA PHE A 93 4.39 7.81 5.26
C PHE A 93 4.89 6.93 6.40
N LEU A 94 3.96 6.13 6.93
CA LEU A 94 4.26 5.03 7.84
C LEU A 94 4.42 3.74 7.04
N GLY A 95 5.61 3.16 7.08
CA GLY A 95 5.90 1.87 6.47
C GLY A 95 5.35 0.69 7.29
N PRO A 96 5.73 -0.54 6.93
CA PRO A 96 5.34 -1.72 7.70
C PRO A 96 6.04 -1.77 9.06
N PRO A 97 5.52 -2.59 10.01
CA PRO A 97 6.24 -2.93 11.23
C PRO A 97 7.63 -3.50 10.91
N THR A 98 8.63 -3.09 11.68
CA THR A 98 10.03 -3.47 11.50
C THR A 98 10.66 -3.93 12.81
N SER A 99 11.68 -4.77 12.68
CA SER A 99 12.54 -5.23 13.78
C SER A 99 13.65 -4.21 14.15
N LEU A 100 13.81 -3.15 13.36
CA LEU A 100 14.90 -2.17 13.52
C LEU A 100 14.90 -1.49 14.90
N GLN A 101 16.09 -1.07 15.36
CA GLN A 101 16.22 -0.22 16.54
C GLN A 101 15.70 1.21 16.28
N GLU A 102 15.19 1.87 17.32
CA GLU A 102 14.88 3.30 17.22
C GLU A 102 16.14 4.06 16.83
N THR A 103 16.04 4.83 15.74
CA THR A 103 17.16 5.64 15.29
C THR A 103 17.33 6.83 16.24
N PRO A 104 18.53 7.07 16.80
CA PRO A 104 18.82 8.28 17.55
C PRO A 104 18.49 9.53 16.72
N PHE A 105 18.15 10.63 17.39
CA PHE A 105 17.58 11.82 16.76
C PHE A 105 18.43 12.46 15.65
N ASP A 106 19.75 12.21 15.56
CA ASP A 106 20.67 13.02 14.75
C ASP A 106 21.31 12.31 13.54
N ALA A 107 20.84 11.12 13.15
CA ALA A 107 21.47 10.33 12.08
C ALA A 107 20.45 9.80 11.04
N PRO A 108 19.99 10.64 10.10
CA PRO A 108 19.18 10.16 8.99
C PRO A 108 19.98 9.18 8.09
N TRP A 109 19.28 8.22 7.49
CA TRP A 109 19.86 7.30 6.52
C TRP A 109 19.71 7.85 5.10
N SER A 110 20.81 8.18 4.43
CA SER A 110 20.77 8.50 2.99
C SER A 110 20.63 7.22 2.16
N LEU A 111 19.70 7.21 1.21
CA LEU A 111 19.56 6.12 0.23
C LEU A 111 20.73 6.07 -0.74
N ASN A 112 21.73 5.26 -0.42
CA ASN A 112 22.75 4.89 -1.38
C ASN A 112 22.32 3.61 -2.09
N PHE A 113 22.24 3.66 -3.42
CA PHE A 113 21.99 2.47 -4.22
C PHE A 113 23.32 1.79 -4.53
N GLU A 114 23.38 0.47 -4.36
CA GLU A 114 24.52 -0.30 -4.83
C GLU A 114 24.68 -0.11 -6.35
N LYS A 115 25.86 0.35 -6.77
CA LYS A 115 26.17 0.51 -8.19
C LYS A 115 26.35 -0.87 -8.82
N LEU A 116 25.40 -1.27 -9.66
CA LEU A 116 25.49 -2.52 -10.41
C LEU A 116 26.23 -2.27 -11.74
N GLU A 117 27.38 -2.91 -11.91
CA GLU A 117 28.09 -2.88 -13.19
C GLU A 117 27.45 -3.85 -14.17
N LEU A 118 27.00 -3.33 -15.31
CA LEU A 118 26.56 -4.15 -16.45
C LEU A 118 27.80 -4.62 -17.20
N ALA A 119 27.97 -5.92 -17.39
CA ALA A 119 29.14 -6.48 -18.05
C ALA A 119 28.95 -6.61 -19.57
N THR A 120 27.70 -6.68 -20.04
CA THR A 120 27.40 -6.94 -21.45
C THR A 120 27.86 -5.83 -22.39
N THR A 121 28.37 -6.27 -23.54
CA THR A 121 28.66 -5.44 -24.73
C THR A 121 27.56 -5.57 -25.78
N GLU A 122 26.51 -6.38 -25.51
CA GLU A 122 25.38 -6.58 -26.41
C GLU A 122 24.63 -5.27 -26.62
N THR A 123 24.21 -5.04 -27.86
CA THR A 123 23.34 -3.93 -28.20
C THR A 123 21.87 -4.28 -27.96
N PHE A 124 21.14 -3.39 -27.30
CA PHE A 124 19.71 -3.54 -27.04
C PHE A 124 18.95 -2.38 -27.67
N ASP A 125 17.71 -2.67 -28.09
CA ASP A 125 16.85 -1.68 -28.74
C ASP A 125 16.01 -0.91 -27.70
N ARG A 126 15.71 -1.55 -26.56
CA ARG A 126 14.93 -1.00 -25.46
C ARG A 126 15.27 -1.70 -24.13
N ALA A 127 14.82 -1.12 -23.03
CA ALA A 127 14.89 -1.73 -21.70
C ALA A 127 13.48 -1.91 -21.12
N ALA A 128 13.28 -2.96 -20.34
CA ALA A 128 12.06 -3.20 -19.59
C ALA A 128 12.37 -3.57 -18.13
N VAL A 129 11.68 -2.95 -17.19
CA VAL A 129 11.81 -3.22 -15.75
C VAL A 129 10.49 -3.76 -15.23
N LEU A 130 10.52 -4.92 -14.58
CA LEU A 130 9.38 -5.45 -13.85
C LEU A 130 9.54 -5.17 -12.35
N ILE A 131 8.53 -4.59 -11.72
CA ILE A 131 8.47 -4.37 -10.27
C ILE A 131 7.40 -5.30 -9.71
N ASP A 132 7.79 -6.41 -9.11
CA ASP A 132 6.86 -7.46 -8.67
C ASP A 132 7.49 -8.34 -7.59
N ILE A 133 6.81 -9.41 -7.19
CA ILE A 133 7.34 -10.45 -6.31
C ILE A 133 7.64 -11.73 -7.10
N GLY A 134 8.63 -12.49 -6.66
CA GLY A 134 8.78 -13.88 -7.12
C GLY A 134 9.19 -13.98 -8.58
N ILE A 135 10.12 -13.11 -9.00
CA ILE A 135 10.65 -13.07 -10.36
C ILE A 135 11.74 -14.15 -10.49
N ALA A 136 11.38 -15.29 -11.07
CA ALA A 136 12.30 -16.35 -11.43
C ALA A 136 13.09 -15.97 -12.69
N PHE A 137 13.98 -14.99 -12.58
CA PHE A 137 14.80 -14.49 -13.68
C PHE A 137 15.65 -15.59 -14.36
N TRP A 138 15.87 -16.71 -13.66
CA TRP A 138 16.53 -17.90 -14.20
C TRP A 138 15.62 -18.77 -15.07
N ASN A 139 14.34 -18.44 -15.31
CA ASN A 139 13.49 -19.22 -16.20
C ASN A 139 14.05 -19.25 -17.63
N ALA A 140 13.98 -20.39 -18.31
CA ALA A 140 14.48 -20.55 -19.67
C ALA A 140 13.79 -19.63 -20.69
N ARG A 141 12.55 -19.21 -20.43
CA ARG A 141 11.78 -18.29 -21.29
C ARG A 141 12.33 -16.87 -21.33
N PHE A 142 13.26 -16.53 -20.43
CA PHE A 142 13.95 -15.24 -20.38
C PHE A 142 15.39 -15.31 -20.91
N ARG A 143 15.71 -16.34 -21.68
CA ARG A 143 17.07 -16.59 -22.20
C ARG A 143 17.08 -16.60 -23.72
N VAL A 144 18.19 -16.14 -24.30
CA VAL A 144 18.51 -16.35 -25.72
C VAL A 144 19.74 -17.25 -25.77
N GLY A 145 19.55 -18.47 -26.27
CA GLY A 145 20.54 -19.55 -26.08
C GLY A 145 20.81 -19.79 -24.60
N ASN A 146 22.06 -19.59 -24.15
CA ASN A 146 22.47 -19.73 -22.75
C ASN A 146 22.54 -18.40 -21.99
N ALA A 147 22.37 -17.26 -22.67
CA ALA A 147 22.51 -15.94 -22.06
C ALA A 147 21.17 -15.47 -21.50
N SER A 148 21.19 -14.95 -20.26
CA SER A 148 20.01 -14.31 -19.68
C SER A 148 19.76 -12.95 -20.32
N ARG A 149 18.49 -12.65 -20.57
CA ARG A 149 18.05 -11.31 -20.94
C ARG A 149 17.92 -10.40 -19.72
N PHE A 150 17.77 -10.96 -18.51
CA PHE A 150 17.86 -10.20 -17.27
C PHE A 150 19.30 -9.75 -17.05
N LYS A 151 19.48 -8.43 -16.94
CA LYS A 151 20.80 -7.80 -16.79
C LYS A 151 21.10 -7.36 -15.37
N ALA A 152 20.07 -7.11 -14.57
CA ALA A 152 20.20 -6.92 -13.15
C ALA A 152 18.88 -7.24 -12.43
N MET A 153 19.00 -7.63 -11.16
CA MET A 153 17.89 -7.72 -10.20
C MET A 153 18.21 -6.84 -9.00
N ARG A 154 17.19 -6.23 -8.41
CA ARG A 154 17.28 -5.58 -7.10
C ARG A 154 16.25 -6.13 -6.14
N TYR A 155 16.61 -6.18 -4.87
CA TYR A 155 15.77 -6.64 -3.78
C TYR A 155 15.65 -5.52 -2.77
N LEU A 156 14.43 -5.07 -2.53
CA LEU A 156 14.15 -4.06 -1.52
C LEU A 156 14.02 -4.72 -0.15
N ASN A 157 14.82 -4.28 0.83
CA ASN A 157 14.78 -4.76 2.20
C ASN A 157 14.77 -3.57 3.18
N PHE A 158 13.66 -3.40 3.91
CA PHE A 158 13.52 -2.33 4.91
C PHE A 158 14.43 -2.54 6.12
N ASP A 159 14.66 -3.79 6.53
CA ASP A 159 15.47 -4.12 7.70
C ASP A 159 16.98 -3.98 7.42
N ALA A 160 17.39 -3.87 6.16
CA ALA A 160 18.78 -3.57 5.80
C ALA A 160 19.20 -2.18 6.29
N VAL A 161 18.28 -1.20 6.28
CA VAL A 161 18.59 0.20 6.56
C VAL A 161 19.06 0.40 8.00
N GLY A 162 18.35 -0.17 8.98
CA GLY A 162 18.79 -0.07 10.37
C GLY A 162 19.99 -0.95 10.74
N ALA A 163 20.46 -1.80 9.83
CA ALA A 163 21.78 -2.44 9.91
C ALA A 163 22.89 -1.58 9.25
N GLY A 164 22.58 -0.37 8.76
CA GLY A 164 23.51 0.50 8.04
C GLY A 164 23.82 0.03 6.62
N LEU A 165 22.99 -0.85 6.06
CA LEU A 165 23.12 -1.37 4.70
C LEU A 165 22.18 -0.63 3.74
N PRO A 166 22.51 -0.55 2.43
CA PRO A 166 21.61 0.01 1.44
C PRO A 166 20.30 -0.79 1.39
N PRO A 167 19.12 -0.15 1.28
CA PRO A 167 17.84 -0.86 1.22
C PRO A 167 17.66 -1.64 -0.07
N PHE A 168 18.45 -1.34 -1.10
CA PHE A 168 18.51 -2.11 -2.33
C PHE A 168 19.84 -2.85 -2.41
N ALA A 169 19.77 -4.17 -2.24
CA ALA A 169 20.85 -5.07 -2.61
C ALA A 169 20.56 -5.66 -3.99
N GLY A 170 21.60 -5.93 -4.78
CA GLY A 170 21.42 -6.34 -6.17
C GLY A 170 22.10 -7.63 -6.57
N LEU A 171 21.69 -8.13 -7.73
CA LEU A 171 22.41 -9.13 -8.52
C LEU A 171 22.91 -8.47 -9.79
N SER A 172 24.21 -8.59 -10.03
CA SER A 172 24.84 -8.21 -11.29
C SER A 172 24.52 -9.23 -12.40
N GLU A 173 24.88 -8.91 -13.63
CA GLU A 173 24.77 -9.84 -14.76
C GLU A 173 25.57 -11.13 -14.52
N GLY A 174 26.73 -11.02 -13.85
CA GLY A 174 27.56 -12.19 -13.49
C GLY A 174 26.90 -13.08 -12.45
N ASP A 175 26.25 -12.50 -11.44
CA ASP A 175 25.44 -13.25 -10.47
C ASP A 175 24.29 -13.97 -11.19
N ILE A 176 23.57 -13.26 -12.06
CA ILE A 176 22.43 -13.80 -12.82
C ILE A 176 22.87 -14.98 -13.69
N ALA A 177 24.00 -14.85 -14.39
CA ALA A 177 24.55 -15.93 -15.21
C ALA A 177 24.92 -17.16 -14.36
N THR A 178 25.44 -16.95 -13.15
CA THR A 178 25.76 -18.01 -12.20
C THR A 178 24.50 -18.79 -11.81
N TYR A 179 23.44 -18.10 -11.38
CA TYR A 179 22.15 -18.74 -11.06
C TYR A 179 21.54 -19.44 -12.28
N CYS A 180 21.62 -18.85 -13.47
CA CYS A 180 21.15 -19.51 -14.70
C CYS A 180 21.93 -20.79 -15.02
N GLY A 181 23.21 -20.85 -14.66
CA GLY A 181 24.04 -22.06 -14.77
C GLY A 181 23.59 -23.17 -13.82
N MET A 182 23.19 -22.82 -12.59
CA MET A 182 22.73 -23.77 -11.56
C MET A 182 21.49 -24.56 -12.00
N THR A 183 20.66 -24.02 -12.91
CA THR A 183 19.45 -24.73 -13.40
C THR A 183 19.77 -25.95 -14.26
N LYS A 184 21.04 -26.18 -14.62
CA LYS A 184 21.48 -27.36 -15.40
C LYS A 184 21.57 -28.62 -14.54
N ASP A 185 21.73 -28.44 -13.23
CA ASP A 185 21.87 -29.53 -12.28
C ASP A 185 20.50 -29.94 -11.71
N PRO A 186 20.28 -31.22 -11.37
CA PRO A 186 19.08 -31.66 -10.65
C PRO A 186 18.88 -30.84 -9.36
N GLY A 187 17.65 -30.35 -9.13
CA GLY A 187 17.32 -29.52 -7.97
C GLY A 187 17.89 -28.09 -8.01
N GLY A 188 18.33 -27.62 -9.19
CA GLY A 188 18.95 -26.31 -9.34
C GLY A 188 18.06 -25.15 -8.91
N SER A 189 16.77 -25.17 -9.31
CA SER A 189 15.81 -24.13 -8.95
C SER A 189 15.62 -23.98 -7.44
N GLU A 190 15.51 -25.10 -6.73
CA GLU A 190 15.33 -25.13 -5.28
C GLU A 190 16.54 -24.53 -4.55
N ARG A 191 17.75 -24.83 -5.04
CA ARG A 191 19.00 -24.25 -4.51
C ARG A 191 19.08 -22.75 -4.78
N ILE A 192 18.65 -22.28 -5.96
CA ILE A 192 18.60 -20.84 -6.27
C ILE A 192 17.65 -20.15 -5.29
N VAL A 193 16.44 -20.68 -5.10
CA VAL A 193 15.45 -20.10 -4.16
C VAL A 193 15.98 -20.08 -2.73
N GLU A 194 16.65 -21.16 -2.27
CA GLU A 194 17.28 -21.19 -0.95
C GLU A 194 18.40 -20.15 -0.79
N ASP A 195 19.27 -20.03 -1.79
CA ASP A 195 20.38 -19.07 -1.76
C ASP A 195 19.89 -17.61 -1.79
N LEU A 196 18.93 -17.31 -2.66
CA LEU A 196 18.29 -15.99 -2.72
C LEU A 196 17.59 -15.63 -1.41
N GLY A 197 16.90 -16.59 -0.78
CA GLY A 197 16.27 -16.38 0.53
C GLY A 197 17.27 -16.05 1.64
N LYS A 198 18.47 -16.66 1.61
CA LYS A 198 19.55 -16.35 2.56
C LYS A 198 20.22 -15.00 2.26
N ARG A 199 20.44 -14.69 0.98
CA ARG A 199 21.12 -13.47 0.53
C ARG A 199 20.23 -12.22 0.67
N PHE A 200 18.92 -12.38 0.51
CA PHE A 200 17.94 -11.30 0.57
C PHE A 200 16.82 -11.62 1.56
N PRO A 201 17.09 -11.54 2.89
CA PRO A 201 16.06 -11.71 3.92
C PRO A 201 14.89 -10.75 3.71
N GLY A 202 13.67 -11.20 3.96
CA GLY A 202 12.45 -10.43 3.75
C GLY A 202 11.92 -10.39 2.29
N SER A 203 12.69 -10.89 1.31
CA SER A 203 12.18 -11.15 -0.05
C SER A 203 11.16 -12.30 -0.04
N CYS A 204 10.45 -12.50 -1.16
CA CYS A 204 9.54 -13.64 -1.29
C CYS A 204 10.25 -15.01 -1.26
N PHE A 205 11.57 -15.04 -1.48
CA PHE A 205 12.38 -16.26 -1.49
C PHE A 205 12.83 -16.70 -0.09
N ASP A 206 12.71 -15.83 0.91
CA ASP A 206 13.11 -16.08 2.30
C ASP A 206 12.29 -17.20 2.96
N THR A 207 12.96 -18.30 3.32
CA THR A 207 12.33 -19.46 3.99
C THR A 207 11.93 -19.21 5.42
N GLY A 208 12.59 -18.28 6.11
CA GLY A 208 12.26 -17.98 7.50
C GLY A 208 10.93 -17.25 7.63
N GLY A 209 10.49 -16.58 6.56
CA GLY A 209 9.26 -15.79 6.52
C GLY A 209 8.13 -16.33 5.63
N ASN A 210 8.41 -17.28 4.72
CA ASN A 210 7.43 -17.69 3.71
C ASN A 210 7.16 -19.22 3.71
N ALA A 211 6.01 -19.61 4.28
CA ALA A 211 5.56 -21.00 4.28
C ALA A 211 4.98 -21.47 2.92
N PHE A 212 4.86 -20.59 1.91
CA PHE A 212 4.12 -20.84 0.67
C PHE A 212 4.91 -20.47 -0.58
N ARG A 213 6.11 -21.07 -0.73
CA ARG A 213 7.01 -20.87 -1.88
C ARG A 213 6.34 -21.08 -3.24
N ASP A 214 5.41 -22.03 -3.34
CA ASP A 214 4.74 -22.37 -4.60
C ASP A 214 3.63 -21.38 -5.00
N ALA A 215 3.21 -20.49 -4.09
CA ALA A 215 2.11 -19.56 -4.31
C ALA A 215 2.55 -18.22 -4.92
N LEU A 216 3.85 -17.89 -4.89
CA LEU A 216 4.36 -16.55 -5.24
C LEU A 216 5.20 -16.56 -6.51
N TRP A 217 4.55 -16.89 -7.64
CA TRP A 217 5.16 -16.82 -8.97
C TRP A 217 4.55 -15.72 -9.86
N HIS A 218 3.85 -14.75 -9.24
CA HIS A 218 3.18 -13.66 -9.94
C HIS A 218 4.15 -12.90 -10.85
N GLY A 219 5.28 -12.44 -10.33
CA GLY A 219 6.31 -11.74 -11.12
C GLY A 219 6.94 -12.60 -12.22
N THR A 220 7.03 -13.91 -12.03
CA THR A 220 7.47 -14.80 -13.13
C THR A 220 6.44 -14.84 -14.26
N ALA A 221 5.16 -14.95 -13.94
CA ALA A 221 4.08 -14.92 -14.94
C ALA A 221 4.01 -13.56 -15.64
N MET A 222 4.14 -12.46 -14.89
CA MET A 222 4.16 -11.11 -15.44
C MET A 222 5.39 -10.85 -16.31
N ALA A 223 6.57 -11.33 -15.92
CA ALA A 223 7.76 -11.28 -16.76
C ALA A 223 7.57 -12.04 -18.06
N ASP A 224 6.84 -13.16 -18.04
CA ASP A 224 6.50 -13.92 -19.23
C ASP A 224 5.53 -13.20 -20.16
N LEU A 225 4.50 -12.54 -19.62
CA LEU A 225 3.60 -11.71 -20.41
C LEU A 225 4.32 -10.48 -20.99
N MET A 226 5.22 -9.87 -20.22
CA MET A 226 5.99 -8.69 -20.62
C MET A 226 7.00 -9.01 -21.73
N ALA A 227 7.73 -10.10 -21.59
CA ALA A 227 8.92 -10.37 -22.42
C ALA A 227 9.27 -11.87 -22.55
N GLY A 228 8.33 -12.77 -22.27
CA GLY A 228 8.50 -14.20 -22.50
C GLY A 228 8.62 -14.50 -23.98
N LEU A 229 9.70 -15.18 -24.38
CA LEU A 229 9.97 -15.44 -25.80
C LEU A 229 10.23 -16.93 -26.06
N PRO A 230 9.93 -17.40 -27.28
CA PRO A 230 10.59 -18.55 -27.86
C PRO A 230 12.11 -18.35 -27.90
N THR A 231 12.87 -19.43 -27.77
CA THR A 231 14.34 -19.44 -27.62
C THR A 231 15.10 -18.80 -28.80
N ASP A 232 14.45 -18.64 -29.95
CA ASP A 232 14.97 -18.13 -31.22
C ASP A 232 14.45 -16.73 -31.59
N SER A 233 13.75 -16.05 -30.68
CA SER A 233 13.20 -14.72 -30.95
C SER A 233 14.30 -13.65 -31.17
N PRO A 234 14.13 -12.76 -32.18
CA PRO A 234 15.07 -11.66 -32.43
C PRO A 234 14.91 -10.47 -31.48
N ASP A 235 13.99 -10.51 -30.51
CA ASP A 235 13.73 -9.38 -29.61
C ASP A 235 14.92 -9.09 -28.66
N ARG A 236 15.50 -7.90 -28.84
CA ARG A 236 16.67 -7.40 -28.11
C ARG A 236 16.28 -6.42 -27.00
N THR A 237 15.23 -6.74 -26.24
CA THR A 237 14.91 -6.04 -25.00
C THR A 237 15.80 -6.52 -23.84
N ALA A 238 16.44 -5.57 -23.15
CA ALA A 238 17.14 -5.83 -21.90
C ALA A 238 16.13 -5.86 -20.74
N LEU A 239 16.16 -6.93 -19.93
CA LEU A 239 15.23 -7.10 -18.82
C LEU A 239 15.89 -6.76 -17.49
N PHE A 240 15.09 -6.19 -16.60
CA PHE A 240 15.48 -5.82 -15.24
C PHE A 240 14.32 -6.20 -14.32
N GLY A 241 14.64 -6.59 -13.09
CA GLY A 241 13.62 -6.89 -12.09
C GLY A 241 13.91 -6.21 -10.76
N ILE A 242 12.84 -5.78 -10.10
CA ILE A 242 12.88 -5.31 -8.72
C ILE A 242 11.90 -6.17 -7.94
N ASP A 243 12.42 -6.96 -6.99
CA ASP A 243 11.63 -7.80 -6.10
C ASP A 243 11.12 -6.96 -4.92
N LEU A 244 9.81 -6.97 -4.71
CA LEU A 244 9.16 -6.33 -3.57
C LEU A 244 9.31 -7.20 -2.30
N PRO A 245 9.52 -6.60 -1.12
CA PRO A 245 9.59 -7.35 0.11
C PRO A 245 8.23 -7.95 0.47
N MET A 246 8.24 -9.08 1.17
CA MET A 246 7.04 -9.72 1.70
C MET A 246 6.21 -8.80 2.60
N ALA A 247 6.83 -7.80 3.22
CA ALA A 247 6.12 -6.80 3.99
C ALA A 247 5.12 -5.99 3.15
N VAL A 248 5.44 -5.68 1.88
CA VAL A 248 4.53 -5.01 0.96
C VAL A 248 3.36 -5.91 0.58
N LEU A 249 3.62 -7.21 0.33
CA LEU A 249 2.54 -8.18 0.08
C LEU A 249 1.67 -8.44 1.32
N ARG A 250 2.27 -8.35 2.51
CA ARG A 250 1.59 -8.46 3.80
C ARG A 250 0.90 -7.17 4.20
N ASP A 251 0.86 -6.16 3.34
CA ASP A 251 0.04 -4.98 3.47
C ASP A 251 -1.14 -5.10 2.49
N SER A 252 -2.35 -5.13 3.03
CA SER A 252 -3.58 -5.33 2.25
C SER A 252 -4.18 -4.02 1.81
N ASP A 253 -3.73 -2.94 2.44
CA ASP A 253 -4.33 -1.63 2.32
C ASP A 253 -3.56 -0.81 1.27
N GLY A 254 -2.44 -1.36 0.78
CA GLY A 254 -1.58 -0.75 -0.24
C GLY A 254 -0.71 0.39 0.31
N ASP A 255 -0.76 0.67 1.60
CA ASP A 255 -0.09 1.83 2.20
C ASP A 255 1.45 1.72 2.12
N SER A 256 2.00 0.52 2.31
CA SER A 256 3.43 0.21 2.19
C SER A 256 3.91 0.36 0.74
N LEU A 257 3.11 -0.10 -0.22
CA LEU A 257 3.42 0.05 -1.65
C LEU A 257 3.41 1.54 -2.03
N THR A 258 2.41 2.30 -1.57
CA THR A 258 2.23 3.72 -1.87
C THR A 258 3.51 4.51 -1.68
N TRP A 259 4.19 4.26 -0.56
CA TRP A 259 5.42 4.94 -0.22
C TRP A 259 6.63 4.49 -1.05
N VAL A 260 6.81 3.19 -1.26
CA VAL A 260 8.01 2.69 -1.96
C VAL A 260 7.99 2.93 -3.45
N LEU A 261 6.85 3.28 -4.07
CA LEU A 261 6.78 3.41 -5.52
C LEU A 261 7.78 4.42 -6.09
N ALA A 262 7.94 5.59 -5.48
CA ALA A 262 8.93 6.57 -5.93
C ALA A 262 10.35 5.97 -5.95
N LEU A 263 10.68 5.22 -4.90
CA LEU A 263 11.97 4.55 -4.76
C LEU A 263 12.18 3.44 -5.78
N LEU A 264 11.14 2.67 -6.07
CA LEU A 264 11.19 1.59 -7.04
C LEU A 264 11.36 2.15 -8.46
N ILE A 265 10.69 3.26 -8.80
CA ILE A 265 10.89 3.94 -10.08
C ILE A 265 12.30 4.53 -10.17
N GLU A 266 12.79 5.20 -9.13
CA GLU A 266 14.17 5.72 -9.12
C GLU A 266 15.20 4.60 -9.25
N ALA A 267 15.01 3.49 -8.51
CA ALA A 267 15.85 2.30 -8.64
C ALA A 267 15.85 1.76 -10.07
N ALA A 268 14.68 1.69 -10.72
CA ALA A 268 14.52 1.26 -12.10
C ALA A 268 15.29 2.17 -13.06
N LEU A 269 15.22 3.49 -12.87
CA LEU A 269 15.92 4.47 -13.69
C LEU A 269 17.43 4.34 -13.56
N GLN A 270 17.94 4.15 -12.33
CA GLN A 270 19.37 3.98 -12.08
C GLN A 270 19.93 2.67 -12.63
N MET A 271 19.22 1.55 -12.42
CA MET A 271 19.59 0.23 -12.96
C MET A 271 19.74 0.26 -14.49
N THR A 272 18.96 1.12 -15.13
CA THR A 272 18.89 1.25 -16.59
C THR A 272 19.62 2.48 -17.12
N SER A 273 20.49 3.11 -16.31
CA SER A 273 21.21 4.34 -16.68
C SER A 273 22.08 4.20 -17.93
N ARG A 274 22.64 3.02 -18.22
CA ARG A 274 23.36 2.75 -19.48
C ARG A 274 22.46 2.67 -20.72
N PHE A 275 21.14 2.72 -20.52
CA PHE A 275 20.11 2.70 -21.55
C PHE A 275 19.30 4.01 -21.53
N ASP A 276 19.91 5.11 -21.08
CA ASP A 276 19.29 6.44 -21.02
C ASP A 276 18.82 6.96 -22.39
N THR A 277 19.56 6.63 -23.46
CA THR A 277 19.17 6.97 -24.84
C THR A 277 18.16 6.01 -25.46
N LYS A 278 17.69 4.99 -24.73
CA LYS A 278 16.78 3.97 -25.23
C LYS A 278 15.40 4.10 -24.57
N PRO A 279 14.31 3.71 -25.26
CA PRO A 279 13.00 3.61 -24.63
C PRO A 279 13.04 2.68 -23.42
N LEU A 280 12.47 3.13 -22.30
CA LEU A 280 12.30 2.35 -21.08
C LEU A 280 10.81 2.07 -20.86
N VAL A 281 10.47 0.81 -20.63
CA VAL A 281 9.15 0.41 -20.13
C VAL A 281 9.29 -0.06 -18.69
N ILE A 282 8.48 0.46 -17.78
CA ILE A 282 8.39 0.00 -16.39
C ILE A 282 7.02 -0.63 -16.21
N VAL A 283 6.96 -1.91 -15.83
CA VAL A 283 5.73 -2.65 -15.58
C VAL A 283 5.54 -2.80 -14.09
N LEU A 284 4.43 -2.25 -13.59
CA LEU A 284 3.98 -2.33 -12.22
C LEU A 284 2.59 -3.01 -12.21
N PRO A 285 2.53 -4.34 -12.09
CA PRO A 285 1.27 -5.09 -12.11
C PRO A 285 0.59 -5.06 -10.72
N TRP A 286 0.49 -3.85 -10.15
CA TRP A 286 -0.12 -3.59 -8.86
C TRP A 286 -1.07 -2.41 -8.98
N ALA A 287 -2.17 -2.47 -8.25
CA ALA A 287 -3.16 -1.42 -8.16
C ALA A 287 -3.48 -1.13 -6.68
N PHE A 288 -4.00 0.06 -6.42
CA PHE A 288 -4.51 0.44 -5.10
C PHE A 288 -6.01 0.19 -5.08
N SER A 289 -6.50 -0.44 -4.00
CA SER A 289 -7.93 -0.76 -3.82
C SER A 289 -8.79 0.48 -3.61
N ALA A 290 -8.20 1.61 -3.21
CA ALA A 290 -8.90 2.85 -2.94
C ALA A 290 -8.08 4.06 -3.39
N GLY A 291 -8.77 5.19 -3.55
CA GLY A 291 -8.16 6.48 -3.81
C GLY A 291 -9.03 7.38 -4.68
N PRO A 292 -8.61 8.64 -4.87
CA PRO A 292 -9.43 9.71 -5.44
C PRO A 292 -9.69 9.60 -6.96
N GLN A 293 -9.10 8.62 -7.65
CA GLN A 293 -9.24 8.37 -9.10
C GLN A 293 -8.96 9.57 -10.03
N ASP A 294 -8.37 10.65 -9.51
CA ASP A 294 -8.10 11.90 -10.22
C ASP A 294 -6.60 12.25 -10.31
N GLY A 295 -5.73 11.30 -9.95
CA GLY A 295 -4.28 11.46 -9.94
C GLY A 295 -3.70 12.14 -8.71
N SER A 296 -4.53 12.59 -7.76
CA SER A 296 -4.06 13.17 -6.49
C SER A 296 -3.67 12.13 -5.43
N HIS A 297 -3.78 10.83 -5.75
CA HIS A 297 -3.28 9.80 -4.85
C HIS A 297 -1.78 10.00 -4.62
N PRO A 298 -1.27 9.93 -3.37
CA PRO A 298 0.12 10.24 -3.09
C PRO A 298 1.12 9.41 -3.90
N ALA A 299 0.83 8.13 -4.16
CA ALA A 299 1.65 7.30 -5.03
C ALA A 299 1.70 7.78 -6.48
N ALA A 300 0.56 8.23 -7.03
CA ALA A 300 0.51 8.74 -8.39
C ALA A 300 1.33 10.04 -8.53
N MET A 301 1.18 10.95 -7.56
CA MET A 301 1.99 12.17 -7.49
C MET A 301 3.48 11.88 -7.35
N ALA A 302 3.84 10.87 -6.56
CA ALA A 302 5.24 10.50 -6.35
C ALA A 302 5.87 9.93 -7.63
N ILE A 303 5.16 9.06 -8.36
CA ILE A 303 5.58 8.59 -9.69
C ILE A 303 5.76 9.77 -10.65
N GLN A 304 4.76 10.65 -10.75
CA GLN A 304 4.83 11.81 -11.65
C GLN A 304 6.01 12.73 -11.33
N THR A 305 6.29 12.95 -10.04
CA THR A 305 7.42 13.77 -9.58
C THR A 305 8.75 13.16 -10.00
N VAL A 306 8.94 11.85 -9.81
CA VAL A 306 10.16 11.15 -10.24
C VAL A 306 10.31 11.22 -11.75
N LEU A 307 9.25 10.91 -12.52
CA LEU A 307 9.31 10.96 -13.99
C LEU A 307 9.64 12.37 -14.51
N ALA A 308 9.08 13.43 -13.90
CA ALA A 308 9.35 14.81 -14.27
C ALA A 308 10.81 15.23 -14.06
N ALA A 309 11.55 14.56 -13.16
CA ALA A 309 12.97 14.79 -12.95
C ALA A 309 13.87 14.24 -14.08
N HIS A 310 13.32 13.46 -15.02
CA HIS A 310 14.04 12.84 -16.13
C HIS A 310 13.49 13.23 -17.53
N PRO A 311 13.41 14.54 -17.87
CA PRO A 311 12.73 15.02 -19.09
C PRO A 311 13.40 14.60 -20.42
N GLY A 312 14.64 14.11 -20.38
CA GLY A 312 15.40 13.68 -21.56
C GLY A 312 15.22 12.22 -21.96
N ARG A 313 14.45 11.44 -21.18
CA ARG A 313 14.31 9.99 -21.35
C ARG A 313 12.88 9.62 -21.76
N VAL A 314 12.74 8.72 -22.73
CA VAL A 314 11.44 8.17 -23.12
C VAL A 314 11.10 7.03 -22.14
N ILE A 315 10.18 7.31 -21.21
CA ILE A 315 9.77 6.38 -20.16
C ILE A 315 8.26 6.12 -20.28
N THR A 316 7.88 4.85 -20.37
CA THR A 316 6.48 4.40 -20.29
C THR A 316 6.30 3.60 -19.01
N VAL A 317 5.38 4.03 -18.15
CA VAL A 317 4.98 3.26 -16.96
C VAL A 317 3.64 2.59 -17.25
N MET A 318 3.59 1.27 -17.12
CA MET A 318 2.39 0.45 -17.26
C MET A 318 1.92 0.03 -15.87
N VAL A 319 0.69 0.41 -15.53
CA VAL A 319 0.02 0.03 -14.27
C VAL A 319 -1.21 -0.82 -14.59
N SER A 320 -1.52 -1.79 -13.72
CA SER A 320 -2.76 -2.55 -13.86
C SER A 320 -3.95 -1.74 -13.36
N ALA A 321 -5.14 -1.98 -13.92
CA ALA A 321 -6.38 -1.31 -13.50
C ALA A 321 -6.93 -1.82 -12.15
N GLY A 322 -6.38 -2.94 -11.64
CA GLY A 322 -6.94 -3.66 -10.50
C GLY A 322 -8.02 -4.66 -10.91
N ASN A 323 -8.39 -5.53 -9.98
CA ASN A 323 -9.39 -6.59 -10.17
C ASN A 323 -10.64 -6.39 -9.28
N GLN A 324 -10.74 -5.24 -8.61
CA GLN A 324 -11.73 -5.00 -7.53
C GLN A 324 -13.14 -4.64 -8.03
N LEU A 325 -13.37 -4.59 -9.34
CA LEU A 325 -14.66 -4.19 -9.93
C LEU A 325 -15.84 -5.00 -9.37
N GLN A 326 -15.62 -6.29 -9.10
CA GLN A 326 -16.66 -7.22 -8.65
C GLN A 326 -16.64 -7.49 -7.14
N ASP A 327 -15.65 -6.94 -6.42
CA ASP A 327 -15.41 -7.25 -5.01
C ASP A 327 -16.31 -6.44 -4.06
N ARG A 328 -17.12 -5.53 -4.61
CA ARG A 328 -17.97 -4.59 -3.84
C ARG A 328 -17.15 -3.74 -2.86
N CYS A 329 -15.92 -3.44 -3.25
CA CYS A 329 -15.03 -2.57 -2.50
C CYS A 329 -15.34 -1.08 -2.75
N CYS A 330 -16.22 -0.74 -3.68
CA CYS A 330 -16.65 0.64 -3.93
C CYS A 330 -18.16 0.78 -3.73
N ALA A 331 -18.59 1.95 -3.23
CA ALA A 331 -19.97 2.39 -3.24
C ALA A 331 -20.05 3.90 -3.50
N HIS A 332 -21.17 4.34 -4.09
CA HIS A 332 -21.41 5.75 -4.36
C HIS A 332 -22.65 6.24 -3.62
N LEU A 333 -22.50 7.35 -2.93
CA LEU A 333 -23.62 8.11 -2.38
C LEU A 333 -23.79 9.36 -3.23
N LYS A 334 -24.95 9.45 -3.87
CA LYS A 334 -25.28 10.56 -4.75
C LYS A 334 -25.60 11.78 -3.92
N GLN A 335 -25.40 12.94 -4.55
CA GLN A 335 -25.87 14.20 -4.02
C GLN A 335 -27.36 14.11 -3.69
N SER A 336 -27.72 14.34 -2.43
CA SER A 336 -29.10 14.47 -1.99
C SER A 336 -29.36 15.85 -1.40
N GLU A 337 -30.51 16.43 -1.77
CA GLU A 337 -31.04 17.65 -1.16
C GLU A 337 -31.57 17.39 0.26
N THR A 338 -31.90 16.13 0.57
CA THR A 338 -32.37 15.73 1.91
C THR A 338 -31.18 15.20 2.71
N PRO A 339 -30.78 15.87 3.80
CA PRO A 339 -29.68 15.40 4.63
C PRO A 339 -29.93 13.97 5.12
N LEU A 340 -28.93 13.08 4.97
CA LEU A 340 -28.95 11.70 5.48
C LEU A 340 -30.04 10.79 4.86
N SER A 341 -30.50 11.06 3.64
CA SER A 341 -31.52 10.23 2.98
C SER A 341 -30.97 8.94 2.35
N GLU A 342 -29.77 9.01 1.78
CA GLU A 342 -29.11 7.83 1.20
C GLU A 342 -28.24 7.15 2.24
N THR A 343 -28.29 5.81 2.23
CA THR A 343 -27.57 4.96 3.17
C THR A 343 -26.82 3.90 2.38
N VAL A 344 -25.53 3.76 2.65
CA VAL A 344 -24.73 2.61 2.23
C VAL A 344 -24.61 1.65 3.40
N ILE A 345 -24.75 0.36 3.13
CA ILE A 345 -24.46 -0.69 4.10
C ILE A 345 -23.01 -1.11 3.89
N TRP A 346 -22.19 -1.00 4.94
CA TRP A 346 -20.86 -1.58 5.01
C TRP A 346 -20.92 -2.84 5.87
N GLN A 347 -20.78 -4.00 5.23
CA GLN A 347 -20.86 -5.28 5.91
C GLN A 347 -19.47 -5.72 6.36
N LEU A 348 -19.29 -5.81 7.67
CA LEU A 348 -18.09 -6.38 8.27
C LEU A 348 -18.28 -7.89 8.44
N PRO A 349 -17.42 -8.73 7.84
CA PRO A 349 -17.57 -10.17 7.94
C PRO A 349 -17.33 -10.65 9.38
N PRO A 350 -17.99 -11.74 9.83
CA PRO A 350 -17.65 -12.38 11.09
C PRO A 350 -16.29 -13.06 11.02
N ASP A 351 -15.63 -13.17 12.16
CA ASP A 351 -14.33 -13.84 12.31
C ASP A 351 -13.23 -13.28 11.39
N ASP A 352 -13.24 -11.97 11.13
CA ASP A 352 -12.18 -11.28 10.39
C ASP A 352 -11.09 -10.80 11.35
N PHE A 353 -9.87 -11.28 11.13
CA PHE A 353 -8.73 -11.09 12.02
C PHE A 353 -7.85 -9.88 11.63
N SER A 354 -8.34 -9.04 10.72
CA SER A 354 -7.70 -7.80 10.26
C SER A 354 -8.53 -6.56 10.59
N ASP A 355 -7.87 -5.40 10.55
CA ASP A 355 -8.57 -4.12 10.56
C ASP A 355 -9.40 -3.96 9.28
N ASN A 356 -10.53 -3.28 9.41
CA ASN A 356 -11.47 -2.97 8.34
C ASN A 356 -11.45 -1.47 8.13
N THR A 357 -10.90 -1.01 7.01
CA THR A 357 -10.80 0.42 6.72
C THR A 357 -11.62 0.78 5.48
N ALA A 358 -12.37 1.86 5.59
CA ALA A 358 -13.04 2.50 4.47
C ALA A 358 -12.56 3.95 4.31
N GLU A 359 -12.29 4.36 3.07
CA GLU A 359 -11.98 5.74 2.69
C GLU A 359 -13.22 6.40 2.09
N PHE A 360 -13.52 7.62 2.52
CA PHE A 360 -14.60 8.43 1.96
C PHE A 360 -13.99 9.61 1.23
N ILE A 361 -14.31 9.71 -0.05
CA ILE A 361 -13.76 10.68 -0.98
C ILE A 361 -14.88 11.56 -1.47
N VAL A 362 -14.76 12.86 -1.21
CA VAL A 362 -15.78 13.83 -1.59
C VAL A 362 -15.44 14.40 -2.95
N THR A 363 -16.28 14.12 -3.95
CA THR A 363 -16.20 14.77 -5.25
C THR A 363 -16.98 16.07 -5.19
N PRO A 364 -16.34 17.24 -5.25
CA PRO A 364 -17.02 18.47 -4.93
C PRO A 364 -17.94 18.95 -6.07
N ALA A 365 -19.17 19.36 -5.73
CA ALA A 365 -20.15 19.86 -6.71
C ALA A 365 -20.16 21.41 -6.87
N GLY A 366 -19.21 22.13 -6.28
CA GLY A 366 -19.23 23.61 -6.21
C GLY A 366 -17.86 24.26 -5.97
N PRO A 367 -17.78 25.55 -5.60
CA PRO A 367 -16.52 26.23 -5.28
C PRO A 367 -15.90 25.72 -3.96
N PRO A 368 -14.57 25.83 -3.74
CA PRO A 368 -13.87 25.25 -2.59
C PRO A 368 -14.46 25.56 -1.20
N ALA A 369 -15.08 26.73 -1.04
CA ALA A 369 -15.74 27.13 0.20
C ALA A 369 -16.96 26.27 0.58
N SER A 370 -17.54 25.54 -0.38
CA SER A 370 -18.68 24.66 -0.17
C SER A 370 -18.31 23.17 -0.11
N TRP A 371 -17.04 22.80 -0.18
CA TRP A 371 -16.65 21.40 -0.23
C TRP A 371 -16.82 20.71 1.14
N GLY A 372 -17.34 19.49 1.13
CA GLY A 372 -17.09 18.53 2.18
C GLY A 372 -18.28 18.01 2.96
N ILE A 373 -18.03 16.88 3.60
CA ILE A 373 -18.95 16.22 4.53
C ILE A 373 -19.06 17.07 5.80
N GLN A 374 -20.28 17.46 6.17
CA GLN A 374 -20.54 18.19 7.42
C GLN A 374 -20.98 17.26 8.53
N THR A 375 -21.72 16.20 8.22
CA THR A 375 -22.10 15.19 9.21
C THR A 375 -21.99 13.79 8.61
N VAL A 376 -21.61 12.83 9.46
CA VAL A 376 -21.68 11.41 9.16
C VAL A 376 -22.59 10.78 10.21
N ARG A 377 -23.60 10.03 9.78
CA ARG A 377 -24.36 9.14 10.65
C ARG A 377 -23.88 7.72 10.42
N ILE A 378 -23.57 7.05 11.52
CA ILE A 378 -23.13 5.65 11.55
C ILE A 378 -24.09 4.90 12.46
N THR A 379 -24.70 3.85 11.93
CA THR A 379 -25.56 2.94 12.71
C THR A 379 -24.92 1.57 12.80
N THR A 380 -24.83 1.05 14.03
CA THR A 380 -24.25 -0.26 14.32
C THR A 380 -25.17 -1.40 13.87
N PRO A 381 -24.65 -2.63 13.75
CA PRO A 381 -25.48 -3.82 13.52
C PRO A 381 -26.56 -4.04 14.59
N GLY A 382 -26.37 -3.51 15.80
CA GLY A 382 -27.35 -3.53 16.89
C GLY A 382 -28.40 -2.41 16.82
N GLY A 383 -28.37 -1.55 15.80
CA GLY A 383 -29.32 -0.46 15.59
C GLY A 383 -28.97 0.85 16.31
N GLN A 384 -27.87 0.90 17.08
CA GLN A 384 -27.44 2.13 17.75
C GLN A 384 -26.88 3.12 16.72
N SER A 385 -27.36 4.37 16.74
CA SER A 385 -26.97 5.40 15.76
C SER A 385 -26.18 6.53 16.41
N PHE A 386 -25.13 6.98 15.72
CA PHE A 386 -24.32 8.15 16.10
C PHE A 386 -24.33 9.15 14.96
N VAL A 387 -24.55 10.43 15.28
CA VAL A 387 -24.45 11.53 14.31
C VAL A 387 -23.24 12.37 14.70
N ILE A 388 -22.24 12.39 13.82
CA ILE A 388 -20.93 12.99 14.05
C ILE A 388 -20.84 14.25 13.17
N ALA A 389 -20.60 15.41 13.78
CA ALA A 389 -20.40 16.66 13.06
C ALA A 389 -18.93 16.82 12.64
N ILE A 390 -18.65 16.69 11.34
CA ILE A 390 -17.31 16.72 10.78
C ILE A 390 -16.75 18.15 10.75
N ARG A 391 -15.65 18.35 11.47
CA ARG A 391 -14.92 19.61 11.58
C ARG A 391 -13.53 19.51 10.95
N GLU A 392 -12.81 20.63 10.86
CA GLU A 392 -11.39 20.57 10.50
C GLU A 392 -10.61 19.75 11.52
N SER A 393 -9.78 18.82 11.01
CA SER A 393 -8.96 17.88 11.81
C SER A 393 -9.73 17.04 12.80
N HIS A 394 -10.96 16.68 12.43
CA HIS A 394 -11.81 15.90 13.28
C HIS A 394 -11.31 14.46 13.44
N ARG A 395 -11.35 13.98 14.68
CA ARG A 395 -11.00 12.64 15.09
C ARG A 395 -12.07 12.15 16.04
N VAL A 396 -12.46 10.91 15.89
CA VAL A 396 -13.50 10.30 16.70
C VAL A 396 -13.11 8.86 16.99
N TRP A 397 -13.26 8.46 18.26
CA TRP A 397 -13.06 7.08 18.69
C TRP A 397 -14.40 6.40 18.94
N PHE A 398 -14.51 5.14 18.50
CA PHE A 398 -15.62 4.25 18.83
C PHE A 398 -15.15 3.33 19.95
N LEU A 399 -15.88 3.32 21.06
CA LEU A 399 -15.52 2.53 22.23
C LEU A 399 -16.61 1.52 22.56
N ARG A 400 -16.21 0.28 22.83
CA ARG A 400 -17.08 -0.77 23.39
C ARG A 400 -16.56 -1.13 24.77
N ASN A 401 -17.39 -0.95 25.79
CA ASN A 401 -17.00 -1.18 27.19
C ASN A 401 -15.72 -0.41 27.60
N GLY A 402 -15.56 0.82 27.10
CA GLY A 402 -14.40 1.68 27.40
C GLY A 402 -13.14 1.38 26.58
N GLN A 403 -13.13 0.35 25.72
CA GLN A 403 -12.01 0.04 24.84
C GLN A 403 -12.25 0.56 23.42
N ILE A 404 -11.24 1.17 22.79
CA ILE A 404 -11.30 1.59 21.39
C ILE A 404 -11.45 0.36 20.49
N ILE A 405 -12.49 0.37 19.65
CA ILE A 405 -12.76 -0.63 18.62
C ILE A 405 -12.79 -0.03 17.21
N GLY A 406 -12.76 1.30 17.09
CA GLY A 406 -12.75 1.97 15.80
C GLY A 406 -12.41 3.44 15.91
N ALA A 407 -12.21 4.06 14.76
CA ALA A 407 -11.75 5.42 14.62
C ALA A 407 -12.20 6.06 13.31
N LEU A 408 -12.62 7.32 13.36
CA LEU A 408 -12.86 8.15 12.18
C LEU A 408 -11.86 9.31 12.20
N LEU A 409 -11.15 9.49 11.09
CA LEU A 409 -10.17 10.56 10.91
C LEU A 409 -10.51 11.37 9.66
N ARG A 410 -10.57 12.70 9.80
CA ARG A 410 -10.51 13.63 8.67
C ARG A 410 -9.08 14.07 8.42
N TYR A 411 -8.63 13.94 7.19
CA TYR A 411 -7.38 14.53 6.73
C TYR A 411 -7.64 15.37 5.48
N ARG A 412 -6.79 16.38 5.28
CA ARG A 412 -6.96 17.37 4.22
C ARG A 412 -6.02 17.01 3.08
N ASP A 413 -6.59 16.66 1.93
CA ASP A 413 -5.88 16.81 0.67
C ASP A 413 -6.30 18.15 0.04
N SER A 414 -5.34 18.99 -0.34
CA SER A 414 -5.63 20.36 -0.81
C SER A 414 -5.91 20.46 -2.31
N ALA A 415 -5.91 19.35 -3.05
CA ALA A 415 -6.26 19.38 -4.47
C ALA A 415 -7.71 18.93 -4.73
N THR A 416 -8.24 17.97 -3.97
CA THR A 416 -9.42 17.20 -4.42
C THR A 416 -10.56 17.13 -3.42
N GLY A 417 -10.45 17.89 -2.32
CA GLY A 417 -11.47 17.96 -1.29
C GLY A 417 -11.12 17.17 -0.04
N PRO A 418 -11.96 17.28 1.01
CA PRO A 418 -11.72 16.59 2.26
C PRO A 418 -11.92 15.09 2.10
N ARG A 419 -11.10 14.31 2.80
CA ARG A 419 -11.23 12.86 2.89
C ARG A 419 -11.44 12.43 4.32
N LEU A 420 -12.17 11.34 4.48
CA LEU A 420 -12.36 10.68 5.76
C LEU A 420 -11.85 9.24 5.66
N ARG A 421 -11.27 8.74 6.74
CA ARG A 421 -10.94 7.33 6.91
C ARG A 421 -11.64 6.81 8.15
N LEU A 422 -12.46 5.77 7.98
CA LEU A 422 -13.12 5.03 9.05
C LEU A 422 -12.45 3.66 9.15
N THR A 423 -11.79 3.40 10.28
CA THR A 423 -11.17 2.10 10.56
C THR A 423 -11.85 1.47 11.76
N PHE A 424 -12.26 0.22 11.63
CA PHE A 424 -12.65 -0.63 12.73
C PHE A 424 -11.62 -1.74 12.94
N GLY A 425 -11.46 -2.16 14.19
CA GLY A 425 -10.63 -3.30 14.53
C GLY A 425 -11.20 -4.63 14.03
N PRO A 426 -10.50 -5.74 14.28
CA PRO A 426 -10.93 -7.07 13.91
C PRO A 426 -12.30 -7.44 14.49
N THR A 427 -13.10 -8.18 13.73
CA THR A 427 -14.33 -8.81 14.22
C THR A 427 -14.06 -10.19 14.82
N GLY A 428 -12.93 -10.81 14.45
CA GLY A 428 -12.40 -12.04 15.00
C GLY A 428 -11.56 -11.81 16.27
N TRP A 429 -11.52 -12.83 17.13
CA TRP A 429 -10.92 -12.73 18.46
C TRP A 429 -9.47 -13.23 18.47
N LYS A 430 -8.46 -12.34 18.52
CA LYS A 430 -7.05 -12.75 18.72
C LYS A 430 -6.62 -12.77 20.18
N ILE A 431 -7.04 -11.78 20.96
CA ILE A 431 -6.51 -11.52 22.29
C ILE A 431 -7.68 -11.41 23.27
N PRO A 432 -7.75 -12.22 24.35
CA PRO A 432 -8.83 -12.21 25.34
C PRO A 432 -9.17 -10.84 25.92
N ALA A 433 -8.19 -9.93 26.00
CA ALA A 433 -8.34 -8.59 26.55
C ALA A 433 -8.98 -7.57 25.58
N HIS A 434 -9.19 -7.93 24.31
CA HIS A 434 -9.75 -7.03 23.30
C HIS A 434 -11.19 -7.40 22.93
N HIS A 435 -12.09 -6.44 23.05
CA HIS A 435 -13.42 -6.52 22.48
C HIS A 435 -13.35 -6.41 20.95
N PRO A 436 -13.86 -7.40 20.20
CA PRO A 436 -13.93 -7.31 18.76
C PRO A 436 -14.95 -6.26 18.32
N THR A 437 -14.74 -5.70 17.14
CA THR A 437 -15.76 -4.90 16.45
C THR A 437 -16.98 -5.79 16.17
N PRO A 438 -18.22 -5.29 16.39
CA PRO A 438 -19.42 -5.98 15.94
C PRO A 438 -19.38 -6.27 14.43
N ALA A 439 -19.43 -7.56 14.07
CA ALA A 439 -19.67 -7.99 12.70
C ALA A 439 -21.12 -7.71 12.28
N GLY A 440 -21.35 -7.65 10.97
CA GLY A 440 -22.66 -7.41 10.38
C GLY A 440 -22.75 -6.06 9.68
N ASP A 441 -23.97 -5.58 9.54
CA ASP A 441 -24.31 -4.46 8.67
C ASP A 441 -24.18 -3.12 9.41
N TRP A 442 -23.20 -2.31 9.00
CA TRP A 442 -23.03 -0.94 9.46
C TRP A 442 -23.65 0.01 8.44
N HIS A 443 -24.57 0.86 8.86
CA HIS A 443 -25.22 1.80 7.94
C HIS A 443 -24.51 3.16 8.00
N LEU A 444 -24.11 3.67 6.84
CA LEU A 444 -23.40 4.93 6.67
C LEU A 444 -24.29 5.90 5.89
N SER A 445 -24.50 7.11 6.42
CA SER A 445 -25.21 8.18 5.73
C SER A 445 -24.53 9.53 6.00
N PHE A 446 -24.61 10.46 5.05
CA PHE A 446 -23.87 11.73 5.10
C PHE A 446 -24.82 12.92 4.99
N GLY A 447 -24.55 13.97 5.76
CA GLY A 447 -25.28 15.23 5.68
C GLY A 447 -24.53 16.23 4.83
N ARG A 448 -24.70 16.17 3.49
CA ARG A 448 -24.55 17.27 2.51
C ARG A 448 -24.76 16.77 1.06
N THR A 449 -24.66 17.72 0.11
CA THR A 449 -24.96 17.65 -1.33
C THR A 449 -23.79 17.28 -2.24
N ASP A 450 -22.62 16.86 -1.74
CA ASP A 450 -21.53 16.42 -2.61
C ASP A 450 -21.63 14.90 -2.85
N THR A 451 -21.19 14.43 -4.01
CA THR A 451 -21.07 12.98 -4.24
C THR A 451 -19.95 12.44 -3.36
N VAL A 452 -20.21 11.33 -2.69
CA VAL A 452 -19.21 10.64 -1.85
C VAL A 452 -18.96 9.25 -2.42
N SER A 453 -17.73 9.00 -2.82
CA SER A 453 -17.24 7.65 -3.13
C SER A 453 -16.67 7.02 -1.87
N LEU A 454 -17.10 5.79 -1.58
CA LEU A 454 -16.58 4.99 -0.49
C LEU A 454 -15.74 3.86 -1.07
N TRP A 455 -14.57 3.64 -0.50
CA TRP A 455 -13.67 2.57 -0.92
C TRP A 455 -13.21 1.74 0.27
N VAL A 456 -13.27 0.42 0.16
CA VAL A 456 -12.64 -0.49 1.12
C VAL A 456 -11.14 -0.50 0.82
N LEU A 457 -10.35 -0.01 1.78
CA LEU A 457 -8.89 0.03 1.74
C LEU A 457 -8.31 -1.35 2.05
N ARG A 458 -8.83 -2.41 1.42
CA ARG A 458 -8.34 -3.77 1.64
C ARG A 458 -8.59 -4.66 0.44
N ASP A 459 -7.53 -5.31 -0.03
CA ASP A 459 -7.62 -6.36 -1.05
C ASP A 459 -7.78 -7.75 -0.42
N ASP A 460 -8.44 -8.66 -1.13
CA ASP A 460 -8.56 -10.06 -0.72
C ASP A 460 -7.18 -10.74 -0.82
N ARG A 461 -6.64 -11.19 0.31
CA ARG A 461 -5.35 -11.88 0.32
C ARG A 461 -5.49 -13.36 0.00
N ASP A 462 -4.42 -13.92 -0.59
CA ASP A 462 -4.30 -15.37 -0.71
C ASP A 462 -4.38 -15.98 0.70
N ARG A 463 -5.41 -16.80 0.94
CA ARG A 463 -5.64 -17.52 2.19
C ARG A 463 -4.42 -18.31 2.65
N LYS A 464 -3.56 -18.71 1.72
CA LYS A 464 -2.29 -19.37 2.04
C LYS A 464 -1.41 -18.43 2.87
N LEU A 465 -1.28 -17.16 2.49
CA LEU A 465 -0.39 -16.20 3.17
C LEU A 465 -0.83 -15.83 4.60
N ASP A 466 -2.12 -15.90 4.90
CA ASP A 466 -2.68 -15.44 6.18
C ASP A 466 -2.64 -16.48 7.32
N GLY A 467 -2.23 -17.71 7.02
CA GLY A 467 -2.15 -18.78 8.01
C GLY A 467 -3.53 -19.21 8.54
N PRO A 468 -3.65 -19.64 9.81
CA PRO A 468 -4.89 -20.22 10.32
C PRO A 468 -5.99 -19.18 10.64
N LEU A 469 -5.65 -17.89 10.65
CA LEU A 469 -6.58 -16.82 11.02
C LEU A 469 -7.09 -16.13 9.75
N PRO A 470 -8.35 -16.34 9.34
CA PRO A 470 -8.85 -15.81 8.08
C PRO A 470 -8.89 -14.28 8.09
N ARG A 471 -8.46 -13.68 6.97
CA ARG A 471 -8.76 -12.29 6.62
C ARG A 471 -9.81 -12.34 5.51
N ARG A 472 -10.85 -11.53 5.61
CA ARG A 472 -12.01 -11.59 4.69
C ARG A 472 -12.38 -10.18 4.30
N THR A 473 -12.41 -9.81 3.02
CA THR A 473 -12.78 -8.45 2.61
C THR A 473 -14.17 -8.04 3.08
N SER A 474 -14.29 -6.81 3.59
CA SER A 474 -15.57 -6.19 3.89
C SER A 474 -16.16 -5.61 2.62
N VAL A 475 -17.49 -5.49 2.53
CA VAL A 475 -18.17 -5.15 1.28
C VAL A 475 -19.20 -4.06 1.49
N PHE A 476 -19.46 -3.27 0.46
CA PHE A 476 -20.56 -2.33 0.45
C PHE A 476 -21.80 -2.88 -0.26
N TYR A 477 -22.97 -2.39 0.15
CA TYR A 477 -24.24 -2.48 -0.56
C TYR A 477 -24.84 -1.09 -0.64
N ASP A 478 -24.98 -0.57 -1.86
CA ASP A 478 -25.61 0.72 -2.16
C ASP A 478 -26.90 0.54 -2.96
N ALA A 479 -27.56 1.65 -3.31
CA ALA A 479 -28.86 1.62 -4.00
C ALA A 479 -28.77 1.22 -5.48
N ASP A 480 -27.59 1.39 -6.10
CA ASP A 480 -27.37 1.06 -7.51
C ASP A 480 -26.91 -0.42 -7.67
N TYR A 481 -26.69 -1.13 -6.57
CA TYR A 481 -26.35 -2.55 -6.56
C TYR A 481 -27.47 -3.42 -7.16
N SER A 482 -27.18 -4.07 -8.29
CA SER A 482 -28.00 -5.15 -8.83
C SER A 482 -27.59 -6.49 -8.21
N GLU A 483 -28.54 -7.21 -7.61
CA GLU A 483 -28.32 -8.57 -7.12
C GLU A 483 -27.77 -9.49 -8.22
N ARG A 484 -26.90 -10.43 -7.81
CA ARG A 484 -26.39 -11.50 -8.67
C ARG A 484 -27.56 -12.21 -9.36
N GLY A 485 -27.32 -12.71 -10.59
CA GLY A 485 -28.32 -13.50 -11.28
C GLY A 485 -28.74 -14.74 -10.45
N PRO A 486 -29.84 -15.43 -10.80
CA PRO A 486 -30.37 -16.58 -10.06
C PRO A 486 -29.38 -17.75 -9.84
N LEU A 487 -28.26 -17.75 -10.56
CA LEU A 487 -27.20 -18.75 -10.48
C LEU A 487 -26.01 -18.32 -9.60
N GLY A 488 -26.03 -17.10 -9.06
CA GLY A 488 -24.92 -16.51 -8.30
C GLY A 488 -23.82 -15.89 -9.18
N ASP A 489 -24.03 -15.88 -10.49
CA ASP A 489 -23.12 -15.34 -11.49
C ASP A 489 -23.21 -13.81 -11.53
N TYR A 490 -22.07 -13.15 -11.70
CA TYR A 490 -22.05 -11.79 -12.22
C TYR A 490 -22.60 -11.84 -13.65
N GLN A 491 -23.46 -10.89 -14.04
CA GLN A 491 -23.62 -10.65 -15.46
C GLN A 491 -22.25 -10.14 -15.96
N LEU A 492 -21.47 -11.03 -16.58
CA LEU A 492 -20.13 -10.77 -17.15
C LEU A 492 -20.16 -9.79 -18.33
N ALA A 493 -21.19 -8.96 -18.45
CA ALA A 493 -21.14 -7.82 -19.33
C ALA A 493 -20.20 -6.82 -18.66
N ASP A 494 -18.92 -6.86 -19.03
CA ASP A 494 -18.07 -5.68 -19.03
C ASP A 494 -18.82 -4.61 -19.82
N ASP A 495 -19.64 -3.81 -19.13
CA ASP A 495 -20.12 -2.57 -19.69
C ASP A 495 -19.09 -1.50 -19.33
N PRO A 496 -18.15 -1.16 -20.24
CA PRO A 496 -17.17 -0.12 -20.00
C PRO A 496 -17.81 1.26 -19.75
N GLU A 497 -19.12 1.42 -19.99
CA GLU A 497 -19.87 2.64 -19.67
C GLU A 497 -20.38 2.68 -18.21
N SER A 498 -20.34 1.56 -17.47
CA SER A 498 -20.77 1.51 -16.07
C SER A 498 -19.78 2.15 -15.07
N ALA A 499 -18.58 2.49 -15.53
CA ALA A 499 -17.51 3.11 -14.73
C ALA A 499 -17.44 4.64 -14.89
N VAL A 500 -18.49 5.29 -15.38
CA VAL A 500 -18.54 6.76 -15.59
C VAL A 500 -19.47 7.47 -14.61
#